data_AF-A0A383CE66-F1
#
_entry.id   AF-A0A383CE66-F1
#
_cell.length_a   1.000
_cell.length_b   1.000
_cell.length_c   1.000
_cell.angle_alpha   90.00
_cell.angle_beta   90.00
_cell.angle_gamma   90.00
#
_symmetry.space_group_name_H-M   'P 1'
#
loop_
_entity.id
_entity.type
_entity.pdbx_description
1 polymer ?
#
loop_
_entity_poly.entity_id
_entity_poly.type
_entity_poly.pdbx_seq_one_letter_code
_entity_poly.pdbx_strand_id
1 'polypeptide(L)'
;MGDPNLHDHRRCPLLLMGKANGALEGGLHLRAPEGTPMANVFVSLMQGIGHDGMRAFGDSTGEFPLSFPQSPSTADGDIGA
;
A
#
# COMPACT_ATOMS: atom_id res chain seq x y z
N MET A 1 6.64 -16.43 -10.30
CA MET A 1 6.24 -15.20 -11.04
C MET A 1 4.79 -15.36 -11.45
N GLY A 2 4.07 -14.29 -11.85
CA GLY A 2 2.67 -14.39 -12.28
C GLY A 2 2.50 -15.23 -13.55
N ASP A 3 1.38 -15.93 -13.67
CA ASP A 3 1.03 -16.73 -14.86
C ASP A 3 0.11 -15.92 -15.79
N PRO A 4 0.56 -15.53 -16.99
CA PRO A 4 -0.24 -14.72 -17.91
C PRO A 4 -1.44 -15.47 -18.49
N ASN A 5 -1.41 -16.80 -18.61
CA ASN A 5 -2.57 -17.55 -19.12
C ASN A 5 -3.75 -17.50 -18.15
N LEU A 6 -3.44 -17.38 -16.85
CA LEU A 6 -4.42 -17.26 -15.79
C LEU A 6 -4.73 -15.80 -15.44
N HIS A 7 -4.10 -14.84 -16.13
CA HIS A 7 -4.16 -13.41 -15.80
C HIS A 7 -3.86 -13.15 -14.31
N ASP A 8 -2.87 -13.88 -13.79
CA ASP A 8 -2.53 -13.88 -12.37
C ASP A 8 -1.48 -12.81 -12.05
N HIS A 9 -1.84 -11.93 -11.11
CA HIS A 9 -1.03 -10.80 -10.69
C HIS A 9 -0.12 -11.11 -9.49
N ARG A 10 0.06 -12.38 -9.11
CA ARG A 10 0.95 -12.77 -7.99
C ARG A 10 2.43 -12.52 -8.30
N ARG A 11 3.08 -11.72 -7.44
CA ARG A 11 4.52 -11.41 -7.49
C ARG A 11 4.95 -10.80 -8.84
N CYS A 12 4.07 -10.02 -9.46
CA CYS A 12 4.42 -9.16 -10.58
C CYS A 12 4.91 -7.80 -10.06
N PRO A 13 5.89 -7.16 -10.70
CA PRO A 13 6.26 -5.79 -10.35
C PRO A 13 5.08 -4.86 -10.61
N LEU A 14 4.80 -3.96 -9.67
CA LEU A 14 3.80 -2.91 -9.80
C LEU A 14 4.49 -1.56 -9.59
N LEU A 15 4.24 -0.61 -10.50
CA LEU A 15 4.81 0.73 -10.46
C LEU A 15 3.70 1.76 -10.61
N LEU A 16 3.62 2.68 -9.66
CA LEU A 16 2.75 3.85 -9.74
C LEU A 16 3.61 5.06 -10.13
N MET A 17 3.21 5.79 -11.17
CA MET A 17 3.92 6.98 -11.64
C MET A 17 3.12 8.25 -11.34
N GLY A 18 3.84 9.30 -10.92
CA GLY A 18 3.25 10.58 -10.50
C GLY A 18 2.97 10.62 -8.99
N LYS A 19 2.30 11.70 -8.55
CA LYS A 19 1.98 11.94 -7.13
C LYS A 19 0.49 11.96 -6.81
N ALA A 20 -0.38 11.66 -7.78
CA ALA A 20 -1.84 11.68 -7.61
C ALA A 20 -2.35 12.96 -6.90
N ASN A 21 -1.93 14.14 -7.39
CA ASN A 21 -2.23 15.44 -6.77
C ASN A 21 -1.78 15.57 -5.29
N GLY A 22 -0.68 14.91 -4.91
CA GLY A 22 -0.14 14.93 -3.55
C GLY A 22 -0.57 13.75 -2.68
N ALA A 23 -1.49 12.89 -3.15
CA ALA A 23 -1.93 11.71 -2.40
C ALA A 23 -0.85 10.61 -2.29
N LEU A 24 0.11 10.56 -3.22
CA LEU A 24 1.24 9.63 -3.16
C LEU A 24 2.53 10.37 -2.83
N GLU A 25 3.25 9.87 -1.82
CA GLU A 25 4.56 10.39 -1.40
C GLU A 25 5.57 10.36 -2.57
N GLY A 26 5.61 9.23 -3.28
CA GLY A 26 6.55 8.97 -4.38
C GLY A 26 7.97 8.67 -3.87
N GLY A 27 8.86 8.23 -4.76
CA GLY A 27 10.24 7.88 -4.39
C GLY A 27 10.35 6.65 -3.48
N LEU A 28 9.31 5.81 -3.45
CA LEU A 28 9.22 4.63 -2.59
C LEU A 28 9.56 3.35 -3.35
N HIS A 29 10.22 2.42 -2.67
CA HIS A 29 10.33 1.02 -3.09
C HIS A 29 9.85 0.15 -1.93
N LEU A 30 8.60 -0.31 -2.02
CA LEU A 30 7.94 -1.06 -0.96
C LEU A 30 7.94 -2.55 -1.31
N ARG A 31 8.29 -3.38 -0.32
CA ARG A 31 8.21 -4.84 -0.42
C ARG A 31 7.01 -5.32 0.40
N ALA A 32 6.05 -5.94 -0.28
CA ALA A 32 4.94 -6.59 0.40
C ALA A 32 5.37 -7.92 1.03
N PRO A 33 4.75 -8.34 2.15
CA PRO A 33 4.84 -9.72 2.64
C PRO A 33 4.45 -10.73 1.56
N GLU A 34 5.01 -11.94 1.64
CA GLU A 34 4.67 -13.01 0.71
C GLU A 34 3.18 -13.33 0.76
N GLY A 35 2.56 -13.54 -0.41
CA GLY A 35 1.13 -13.85 -0.53
C GLY A 35 0.20 -12.64 -0.47
N THR A 36 0.72 -11.43 -0.24
CA THR A 36 -0.09 -10.19 -0.32
C THR A 36 -0.69 -10.05 -1.73
N PRO A 37 -2.04 -9.98 -1.87
CA PRO A 37 -2.66 -9.69 -3.15
C PRO A 37 -2.22 -8.32 -3.66
N MET A 38 -1.85 -8.24 -4.94
CA MET A 38 -1.53 -6.95 -5.58
C MET A 38 -2.70 -5.98 -5.46
N ALA A 39 -3.94 -6.49 -5.45
CA ALA A 39 -5.15 -5.69 -5.35
C ALA A 39 -5.23 -4.80 -4.09
N ASN A 40 -4.53 -5.16 -3.01
CA ASN A 40 -4.48 -4.35 -1.78
C ASN A 40 -3.89 -2.95 -2.04
N VAL A 41 -2.97 -2.81 -3.00
CA VAL A 41 -2.42 -1.51 -3.42
C VAL A 41 -3.49 -0.60 -3.99
N PHE A 42 -4.44 -1.15 -4.74
CA PHE A 42 -5.49 -0.36 -5.38
C PHE A 42 -6.55 0.11 -4.41
N VAL A 43 -6.82 -0.62 -3.32
CA VAL A 43 -7.70 -0.16 -2.25
C VAL A 43 -7.17 1.15 -1.66
N SER A 44 -5.91 1.16 -1.20
CA SER A 44 -5.27 2.35 -0.65
C SER A 44 -5.13 3.48 -1.68
N LEU A 45 -4.80 3.15 -2.93
CA LEU A 45 -4.69 4.14 -4.01
C LEU A 45 -6.03 4.85 -4.23
N MET A 46 -7.13 4.09 -4.35
CA MET A 46 -8.46 4.65 -4.60
C MET A 46 -8.94 5.51 -3.43
N GLN A 47 -8.75 5.05 -2.20
CA GLN A 47 -9.02 5.86 -1.01
C GLN A 47 -8.21 7.16 -1.03
N GLY A 48 -6.91 7.08 -1.33
CA GLY A 48 -6.02 8.24 -1.41
C GLY A 48 -6.45 9.29 -2.45
N ILE A 49 -7.17 8.90 -3.50
CA ILE A 49 -7.69 9.82 -4.53
C ILE A 49 -9.16 10.21 -4.33
N GLY A 50 -9.71 9.99 -3.13
CA GLY A 50 -11.03 10.48 -2.72
C GLY A 50 -12.17 9.45 -2.81
N HIS A 51 -11.87 8.17 -3.02
CA HIS A 51 -12.86 7.10 -2.89
C HIS A 51 -12.88 6.53 -1.46
N ASP A 52 -13.17 7.37 -0.47
CA ASP A 52 -13.06 7.05 0.96
C ASP A 52 -13.88 5.83 1.41
N GLY A 53 -14.95 5.50 0.68
CA GLY A 53 -15.80 4.34 0.94
C GLY A 53 -15.30 3.01 0.35
N MET A 54 -14.17 3.01 -0.37
CA MET A 54 -13.64 1.83 -1.02
C MET A 54 -13.07 0.87 0.03
N ARG A 55 -13.69 -0.30 0.21
CA ARG A 55 -13.23 -1.32 1.19
C ARG A 55 -12.59 -2.55 0.56
N ALA A 56 -12.82 -2.79 -0.73
CA ALA A 56 -12.30 -3.94 -1.43
C ALA A 56 -12.21 -3.66 -2.94
N PHE A 57 -11.24 -4.27 -3.59
CA PHE A 57 -11.04 -4.24 -5.03
C PHE A 57 -10.54 -5.61 -5.49
N GLY A 58 -11.18 -6.21 -6.50
CA GLY A 58 -10.77 -7.53 -7.00
C GLY A 58 -10.69 -8.59 -5.88
N ASP A 59 -9.52 -9.21 -5.75
CA ASP A 59 -9.17 -10.21 -4.73
C ASP A 59 -8.45 -9.62 -3.50
N SER A 60 -8.59 -8.32 -3.25
CA SER A 60 -7.97 -7.67 -2.10
C SER A 60 -8.43 -8.30 -0.78
N THR A 61 -7.48 -8.51 0.12
CA THR A 61 -7.74 -8.94 1.51
C THR A 61 -7.64 -7.80 2.51
N GLY A 62 -7.31 -6.59 2.04
CA GLY A 62 -7.19 -5.39 2.84
C GLY A 62 -6.47 -4.26 2.09
N GLU A 63 -5.96 -3.31 2.84
CA GLU A 63 -5.17 -2.18 2.34
C GLU A 63 -3.67 -2.52 2.29
N PHE A 64 -2.93 -1.77 1.48
CA PHE A 64 -1.47 -1.79 1.46
C PHE A 64 -0.92 -0.38 1.71
N PRO A 65 -0.02 -0.17 2.68
CA PRO A 65 0.55 1.16 2.93
C PRO A 65 1.29 1.72 1.71
N LEU A 66 1.01 2.97 1.33
CA LEU A 66 1.68 3.69 0.23
C LEU A 66 2.57 4.83 0.75
N SER A 67 3.11 4.64 1.96
CA SER A 67 4.04 5.53 2.66
C SER A 67 5.16 4.69 3.29
N PHE A 68 6.24 5.33 3.72
CA PHE A 68 7.22 4.64 4.55
C PHE A 68 6.57 4.19 5.88
N PRO A 69 6.87 2.98 6.38
CA PRO A 69 6.48 2.59 7.72
C PRO A 69 7.08 3.60 8.71
N GLN A 70 6.21 4.32 9.41
CA GLN A 70 6.65 5.19 10.49
C GLN A 70 7.18 4.30 11.62
N SER A 71 8.44 4.49 12.00
CA SER A 71 8.93 3.94 13.27
C SER A 71 8.04 4.47 14.40
N PRO A 72 7.68 3.64 15.39
CA PRO A 72 6.93 4.14 16.54
C PRO A 72 7.72 5.29 17.17
N SER A 73 7.09 6.47 17.24
CA SER A 73 7.63 7.63 17.93
C SER A 73 7.83 7.26 19.39
N THR A 74 9.08 7.13 19.83
CA THR A 74 9.43 7.16 21.26
C THR A 74 9.30 8.61 21.72
N ALA A 75 8.07 9.05 21.99
CA ALA A 75 7.83 10.35 22.60
C ALA A 75 7.81 10.22 24.13
N ASP A 76 8.81 10.86 24.74
CA ASP A 76 8.81 11.57 26.02
C ASP A 76 8.40 10.86 27.32
N GLY A 77 9.42 10.63 28.16
CA GLY A 77 9.48 11.30 29.47
C GLY A 77 8.71 10.67 30.63
N ASP A 78 9.10 9.48 31.06
CA ASP A 78 8.94 9.11 32.48
C ASP A 78 10.16 9.62 33.27
N ILE A 79 10.06 10.85 33.76
CA ILE A 79 10.84 11.33 34.91
C ILE A 79 9.87 11.64 36.05
N GLY A 80 9.20 10.59 36.55
CA GLY A 80 8.43 10.64 37.78
C GLY A 80 9.22 10.16 39.00
N ALA A 81 9.50 11.10 39.90
CA ALA A 81 9.85 10.96 41.34
C ALA A 81 11.23 10.41 41.74
#